data_AF-A0A955GYU1-F1
#
_entry.id   AF-A0A955GYU1-F1
#
_cell.length_a   1.000
_cell.length_b   1.000
_cell.length_c   1.000
_cell.angle_alpha   90.00
_cell.angle_beta   90.00
_cell.angle_gamma   90.00
#
_symmetry.space_group_name_H-M   'P 1'
#
loop_
_entity.id
_entity.type
_entity.pdbx_description
1 polymer ?
#
loop_
_entity_poly.entity_id
_entity_poly.type
_entity_poly.pdbx_seq_one_letter_code
_entity_poly.pdbx_strand_id
1 'polypeptide(L)' 'MENEETKEENSPKKPKGLALGVVFGIVFGIILGPILFSDDGTSVGIGLGIALGILFGAAYDYRNKK' A
#
# COMPACT_ATOMS: atom_id res chain seq x y z
N MET A 1 24.79 -13.11 32.13
CA MET A 1 25.73 -13.99 31.40
C MET A 1 24.87 -15.14 30.91
N GLU A 2 24.52 -15.30 29.65
CA GLU A 2 25.05 -14.80 28.39
C GLU A 2 23.90 -14.70 27.37
N ASN A 3 23.81 -13.52 26.78
CA ASN A 3 23.51 -13.21 25.39
C ASN A 3 23.88 -14.31 24.39
N GLU A 4 22.89 -14.75 23.61
CA GLU A 4 23.09 -15.26 22.25
C GLU A 4 22.25 -14.45 21.27
N GLU A 5 22.86 -13.35 20.83
CA GLU A 5 22.50 -12.63 19.63
C GLU A 5 22.54 -13.58 18.44
N THR A 6 21.40 -13.79 17.79
CA THR A 6 21.36 -14.39 16.46
C THR A 6 20.68 -13.42 15.50
N LYS A 7 21.55 -12.69 14.80
CA LYS A 7 21.42 -12.26 13.40
C LYS A 7 20.47 -11.09 13.15
N GLU A 8 21.05 -9.91 13.33
CA GLU A 8 21.10 -8.84 12.33
C GLU A 8 20.76 -9.33 10.90
N GLU A 9 19.49 -9.34 10.51
CA GLU A 9 19.13 -9.13 9.10
C GLU A 9 18.83 -7.64 8.96
N ASN A 10 19.84 -6.95 8.45
CA ASN A 10 19.70 -5.70 7.72
C ASN A 10 18.79 -5.93 6.50
N SER A 11 17.50 -6.15 6.71
CA SER A 11 16.52 -5.88 5.67
C SER A 11 16.27 -4.38 5.76
N PRO A 12 16.43 -3.57 4.69
CA PRO A 12 15.77 -2.28 4.69
C PRO A 12 14.32 -2.59 5.04
N LYS A 13 13.75 -1.92 6.06
CA LYS A 13 12.30 -1.96 6.32
C LYS A 13 11.65 -1.48 5.03
N LYS A 14 11.48 -2.38 4.06
CA LYS A 14 10.75 -2.13 2.84
C LYS A 14 9.38 -1.71 3.36
N PRO A 15 8.86 -0.55 2.97
CA PRO A 15 7.55 -0.11 3.44
C PRO A 15 6.53 -1.09 2.86
N LYS A 16 6.31 -2.21 3.58
CA LYS A 16 5.45 -3.31 3.17
C LYS A 16 4.04 -2.78 3.01
N GLY A 17 3.65 -1.85 3.88
CA GLY A 17 2.40 -1.11 3.79
C GLY A 17 2.26 -0.35 2.47
N LEU A 18 3.29 0.35 2.01
CA LEU A 18 3.25 1.13 0.78
C LEU A 18 3.10 0.26 -0.47
N ALA A 19 3.89 -0.82 -0.57
CA ALA A 19 3.79 -1.75 -1.70
C ALA A 19 2.41 -2.42 -1.76
N LEU A 20 1.90 -2.88 -0.61
CA LEU A 20 0.58 -3.47 -0.51
C LEU A 20 -0.51 -2.46 -0.85
N GLY A 21 -0.37 -1.23 -0.36
CA GLY A 21 -1.27 -0.12 -0.60
C GLY A 21 -1.37 0.23 -2.09
N VAL A 22 -0.25 0.35 -2.80
CA VAL A 22 -0.25 0.63 -4.25
C VAL A 22 -0.96 -0.49 -5.03
N VAL A 23 -0.67 -1.75 -4.74
CA VAL A 23 -1.33 -2.89 -5.42
C VAL A 23 -2.83 -2.89 -5.15
N PHE A 24 -3.24 -2.70 -3.89
CA PHE A 24 -4.66 -2.62 -3.52
C PHE A 24 -5.34 -1.44 -4.22
N GLY A 25 -4.66 -0.29 -4.24
CA GLY A 25 -5.14 0.94 -4.87
C GLY A 25 -5.40 0.77 -6.36
N ILE A 26 -4.47 0.14 -7.09
CA ILE A 26 -4.66 -0.14 -8.52
C ILE A 26 -5.85 -1.06 -8.75
N VAL A 27 -5.95 -2.16 -7.99
CA VAL A 27 -7.06 -3.12 -8.14
C VAL A 27 -8.40 -2.47 -7.82
N PHE A 28 -8.48 -1.70 -6.72
CA PHE A 28 -9.68 -0.93 -6.38
C PHE A 28 -10.01 0.10 -7.46
N GLY A 29 -9.02 0.77 -8.01
CA GLY A 29 -9.22 1.78 -9.05
C GLY A 29 -9.75 1.20 -10.36
N ILE A 30 -9.25 0.03 -10.77
CA ILE A 30 -9.74 -0.67 -11.97
C ILE A 30 -11.16 -1.19 -11.77
N ILE A 31 -11.50 -1.69 -10.57
CA ILE A 31 -12.83 -2.25 -10.30
C ILE A 31 -13.85 -1.14 -10.04
N LEU A 32 -13.54 -0.18 -9.17
CA LEU A 32 -14.47 0.88 -8.77
C LEU A 32 -14.52 2.05 -9.74
N GLY A 33 -13.48 2.28 -10.54
CA GLY A 33 -13.45 3.35 -11.54
C GLY A 33 -14.64 3.31 -12.49
N PRO A 34 -14.85 2.20 -13.21
CA PRO A 34 -16.01 2.03 -14.08
C PRO A 34 -17.35 2.07 -13.34
N ILE A 35 -17.38 1.54 -12.10
CA ILE A 35 -18.61 1.46 -11.29
C ILE A 35 -19.06 2.84 -10.80
N LEU A 36 -18.12 3.71 -10.41
CA LEU A 36 -18.41 5.03 -9.83
C LEU A 36 -18.47 6.14 -10.89
N PHE A 37 -17.71 6.00 -11.98
CA PHE A 37 -17.52 7.06 -12.96
C PHE A 37 -17.91 6.65 -14.40
N SER A 38 -18.63 5.52 -14.57
CA SER A 38 -19.00 4.94 -15.89
C SER A 38 -17.78 4.52 -16.74
N ASP A 39 -17.95 4.07 -17.99
CA ASP A 39 -16.87 3.54 -18.84
C ASP A 39 -15.62 4.45 -18.94
N ASP A 40 -15.81 5.77 -19.00
CA ASP A 40 -14.71 6.77 -19.02
C ASP A 40 -13.99 6.92 -17.66
N GLY A 41 -14.60 6.34 -16.63
CA GLY A 41 -14.22 6.39 -15.24
C GLY A 41 -13.00 5.59 -14.85
N THR A 42 -12.54 4.68 -15.70
CA THR A 42 -11.43 3.77 -15.41
C THR A 42 -10.14 4.54 -15.11
N SER A 43 -9.84 5.58 -15.87
CA SER A 43 -8.65 6.42 -15.68
C SER A 43 -8.69 7.19 -14.36
N VAL A 44 -9.86 7.74 -14.03
CA VAL A 44 -10.10 8.46 -12.77
C VAL A 44 -10.03 7.50 -11.60
N GLY A 45 -10.65 6.33 -11.72
CA GLY A 45 -10.61 5.26 -10.74
C GLY A 45 -9.20 4.78 -10.44
N ILE A 46 -8.38 4.52 -11.46
CA ILE A 46 -6.98 4.13 -11.29
C ILE A 46 -6.21 5.21 -10.53
N GLY A 47 -6.32 6.48 -10.93
CA GLY A 47 -5.63 7.59 -10.26
C GLY A 47 -6.05 7.73 -8.78
N LEU A 48 -7.36 7.67 -8.52
CA LEU A 48 -7.94 7.78 -7.18
C LEU A 48 -7.60 6.55 -6.32
N GLY A 49 -7.64 5.37 -6.92
CA GLY A 49 -7.22 4.11 -6.31
C GLY A 49 -5.75 4.13 -5.90
N ILE A 50 -4.84 4.54 -6.79
CA ILE A 50 -3.41 4.68 -6.45
C ILE A 50 -3.22 5.68 -5.30
N ALA A 51 -3.87 6.84 -5.35
CA ALA A 51 -3.76 7.86 -4.30
C ALA A 51 -4.24 7.33 -2.93
N LEU A 52 -5.40 6.67 -2.90
CA LEU A 52 -5.92 6.02 -1.70
C LEU A 52 -5.00 4.88 -1.23
N GLY A 53 -4.52 4.06 -2.14
CA GLY A 53 -3.61 2.96 -1.87
C GLY A 53 -2.31 3.41 -1.20
N ILE A 54 -1.70 4.48 -1.73
CA ILE A 54 -0.50 5.10 -1.14
C ILE A 54 -0.82 5.65 0.26
N LEU A 55 -1.94 6.35 0.41
CA LEU A 55 -2.34 6.93 1.69
C LEU A 55 -2.59 5.86 2.76
N PHE A 56 -3.33 4.81 2.43
CA PHE A 56 -3.59 3.67 3.30
C PHE A 56 -2.31 2.89 3.61
N GLY A 57 -1.47 2.66 2.61
CA GLY A 57 -0.20 1.97 2.78
C GLY A 57 0.77 2.73 3.70
N ALA A 58 0.85 4.05 3.52
CA ALA A 58 1.63 4.93 4.39
C ALA A 58 1.05 5.00 5.81
N ALA A 59 -0.27 5.11 5.95
CA ALA A 59 -0.94 5.12 7.25
C ALA A 59 -0.78 3.79 8.00
N TYR A 60 -0.82 2.67 7.28
CA TYR A 60 -0.61 1.33 7.83
C TYR A 60 0.83 1.13 8.29
N ASP A 61 1.80 1.55 7.47
CA ASP A 61 3.22 1.53 7.84
C ASP A 61 3.51 2.44 9.04
N TYR A 62 2.86 3.61 9.08
CA TYR A 62 2.93 4.55 10.20
C TYR A 62 2.37 3.97 11.50
N ARG A 63 1.22 3.25 11.45
CA ARG A 63 0.62 2.61 12.63
C ARG A 63 1.40 1.40 13.12
N ASN A 64 1.94 0.59 12.21
CA ASN A 64 2.72 -0.60 12.55
C ASN A 64 4.18 -0.29 12.91
N LYS A 65 4.56 0.99 12.90
CA LYS A 65 5.85 1.47 13.42
C LYS A 65 5.87 1.64 14.95
N LYS A 66 4.75 1.36 15.65
CA LYS A 66 4.61 1.39 17.10
C LYS A 66 4.73 -0.02 17.69
#